data_AF-A0A8W8J679-F1
#
_entry.id   AF-A0A8W8J679-F1
#
_cell.length_a   1.000
_cell.length_b   1.000
_cell.length_c   1.000
_cell.angle_alpha   90.00
_cell.angle_beta   90.00
_cell.angle_gamma   90.00
#
_symmetry.space_group_name_H-M   'P 1'
#
loop_
_entity.id
_entity.type
_entity.pdbx_description
1 polymer ?
#
loop_
_entity_poly.entity_id
_entity_poly.type
_entity_poly.pdbx_seq_one_letter_code
_entity_poly.pdbx_strand_id
1 'polypeptide(L)'
;MSEKNDDEAGPSTSKSKFSRLQRLRDLELKMNEARKLNHQEVVEEDKRSKLPANFEQKRKRVEWEEEQDKKRKEAESAGEEFDRVKLLEVGADEAEKWERKKKKKNPDQGFSDYEAATFRQYQRLTKEMKPDMNNYKQQREKAGEEFYATRDTLGLNQWKDKPEYVDRMVDDLEKQIKKREKYSRRRTFDEDADIDYINERNMKFNKKLERFYGTYTAEIKQNLERGTAV
;
A
#
# COMPACT_ATOMS: atom_id res chain seq x y z
N MET A 1 19.91 55.61 -13.25
CA MET A 1 20.99 56.11 -14.13
C MET A 1 20.81 55.44 -15.47
N SER A 2 20.58 56.25 -16.49
CA SER A 2 20.40 55.84 -17.88
C SER A 2 21.72 55.36 -18.47
N GLU A 3 21.74 54.16 -19.03
CA GLU A 3 22.68 53.75 -20.08
C GLU A 3 21.80 53.44 -21.29
N LYS A 4 21.42 54.48 -22.06
CA LYS A 4 22.09 54.90 -23.29
C LYS A 4 22.41 53.72 -24.21
N ASN A 5 21.43 53.45 -25.08
CA ASN A 5 21.65 52.88 -26.40
C ASN A 5 22.51 53.87 -27.18
N ASP A 6 23.76 53.50 -27.44
CA ASP A 6 24.62 54.21 -28.37
C ASP A 6 25.03 53.26 -29.52
N ASP A 7 24.64 53.71 -30.71
CA ASP A 7 25.33 53.60 -31.99
C ASP A 7 25.27 52.29 -32.82
N GLU A 8 24.36 52.35 -33.80
CA GLU A 8 24.57 51.84 -35.16
C GLU A 8 25.89 52.38 -35.73
N ALA A 9 26.78 51.48 -36.14
CA ALA A 9 27.80 51.78 -37.14
C ALA A 9 27.87 50.62 -38.15
N GLY A 10 27.67 50.97 -39.43
CA GLY A 10 27.60 50.08 -40.58
C GLY A 10 28.87 49.23 -40.85
N PRO A 11 28.86 48.42 -41.92
CA PRO A 11 29.67 47.22 -42.04
C PRO A 11 31.14 47.54 -42.33
N SER A 12 32.02 47.43 -41.33
CA SER A 12 33.47 47.52 -41.52
C SER A 12 34.03 46.21 -42.07
N THR A 13 34.30 46.23 -43.37
CA THR A 13 34.94 45.17 -44.15
C THR A 13 36.45 45.12 -43.86
N SER A 14 36.86 44.33 -42.86
CA SER A 14 38.08 43.46 -42.87
C SER A 14 38.56 43.07 -41.47
N LYS A 15 37.73 42.35 -40.69
CA LYS A 15 38.32 41.42 -39.71
C LYS A 15 39.19 40.43 -40.49
N SER A 16 40.51 40.41 -40.20
CA SER A 16 41.48 39.51 -40.84
C SER A 16 40.91 38.11 -40.94
N LYS A 17 41.13 37.43 -42.07
CA LYS A 17 40.63 36.07 -42.35
C LYS A 17 40.88 35.12 -41.15
N PHE A 18 41.98 35.34 -40.43
CA PHE A 18 42.35 34.65 -39.19
C PHE A 18 41.37 34.87 -38.02
N SER A 19 40.95 36.11 -37.74
CA SER A 19 39.97 36.42 -36.69
C SER A 19 38.59 35.83 -37.01
N ARG A 20 38.21 35.81 -38.30
CA ARG A 20 36.98 35.12 -38.75
C ARG A 20 37.08 33.59 -38.56
N LEU A 21 38.24 33.00 -38.85
CA LEU A 21 38.52 31.57 -38.63
C LEU A 21 38.53 31.18 -37.14
N GLN A 22 39.09 32.02 -36.27
CA GLN A 22 39.04 31.79 -34.82
C GLN A 22 37.61 31.86 -34.29
N ARG A 23 36.84 32.87 -34.68
CA ARG A 23 35.42 32.97 -34.31
C ARG A 23 34.60 31.78 -34.83
N LEU A 24 34.93 31.25 -36.01
CA LEU A 24 34.30 30.04 -36.55
C LEU A 24 34.63 28.82 -35.68
N ARG A 25 35.90 28.62 -35.29
CA ARG A 25 36.29 27.54 -34.38
C ARG A 25 35.59 27.64 -33.02
N ASP A 26 35.49 28.84 -32.44
CA ASP A 26 34.78 29.04 -31.18
C ASP A 26 33.29 28.73 -31.30
N LEU A 27 32.68 29.04 -32.45
CA LEU A 27 31.30 28.67 -32.76
C LEU A 27 31.14 27.16 -32.95
N GLU A 28 32.07 26.50 -33.63
CA GLU A 28 32.09 25.04 -33.80
C GLU A 28 32.25 24.32 -32.45
N LEU A 29 33.13 24.81 -31.58
CA LEU A 29 33.30 24.30 -30.21
C LEU A 29 32.02 24.45 -29.41
N LYS A 30 31.41 25.65 -29.41
CA LYS A 30 30.11 25.88 -28.73
C LYS A 30 29.00 25.01 -29.30
N MET A 31 28.97 24.79 -30.62
CA MET A 31 28.02 23.88 -31.25
C MET A 31 28.23 22.44 -30.82
N ASN A 32 29.48 21.99 -30.71
CA ASN A 32 29.81 20.65 -30.25
C ASN A 32 29.49 20.46 -28.77
N GLU A 33 29.76 21.47 -27.93
CA GLU A 33 29.36 21.49 -26.52
C GLU A 33 27.83 21.43 -26.38
N ALA A 34 27.10 22.27 -27.11
CA ALA A 34 25.64 22.25 -27.11
C ALA A 34 25.07 20.90 -27.57
N ARG A 35 25.63 20.31 -28.64
CA ARG A 35 25.25 18.96 -29.11
C ARG A 35 25.49 17.90 -28.03
N LYS A 36 26.61 17.98 -27.32
CA LYS A 36 26.95 17.04 -26.26
C LYS A 36 26.03 17.17 -25.05
N LEU A 37 25.76 18.40 -24.59
CA LEU A 37 24.84 18.67 -23.49
C LEU A 37 23.41 18.22 -23.82
N ASN A 38 22.91 18.57 -25.00
CA ASN A 38 21.59 18.13 -25.46
C ASN A 38 21.50 16.60 -25.52
N HIS A 39 22.55 15.92 -26.02
CA HIS A 39 22.57 14.47 -26.04
C HIS A 39 22.58 13.85 -24.64
N GLN A 40 23.33 14.44 -23.70
CA GLN A 40 23.34 14.01 -22.30
C GLN A 40 21.97 14.18 -21.66
N GLU A 41 21.31 15.33 -21.84
CA GLU A 41 19.97 15.58 -21.31
C GLU A 41 18.93 14.61 -21.88
N VAL A 42 18.94 14.34 -23.19
CA VAL A 42 18.05 13.36 -23.83
C VAL A 42 18.26 11.96 -23.26
N VAL A 43 19.53 11.56 -23.03
CA VAL A 43 19.86 10.27 -22.43
C VAL A 43 19.41 10.21 -20.96
N GLU A 44 19.52 11.29 -20.20
CA GLU A 44 19.05 11.37 -18.81
C GLU A 44 17.53 11.36 -18.71
N GLU A 45 16.83 12.02 -19.63
CA GLU A 45 15.37 11.99 -19.73
C GLU A 45 14.87 10.58 -20.08
N ASP A 46 15.50 9.91 -21.05
CA ASP A 46 15.19 8.51 -21.40
C ASP A 46 15.46 7.55 -20.23
N LYS A 47 16.57 7.75 -19.50
CA LYS A 47 16.82 7.02 -18.25
C LYS A 47 15.71 7.28 -17.23
N ARG A 48 15.31 8.53 -17.00
CA ARG A 48 14.24 8.88 -16.05
C ARG A 48 12.89 8.28 -16.44
N SER A 49 12.59 8.25 -17.73
CA SER A 49 11.38 7.63 -18.29
C SER A 49 11.38 6.10 -18.12
N LYS A 50 12.55 5.46 -18.23
CA LYS A 50 12.72 4.01 -18.03
C LYS A 50 12.76 3.58 -16.57
N LEU A 51 12.92 4.50 -15.62
CA LEU A 51 12.93 4.16 -14.20
C LEU A 51 11.52 3.78 -13.72
N PRO A 52 11.38 2.71 -12.93
CA PRO A 52 10.11 2.40 -12.28
C PRO A 52 9.66 3.55 -11.37
N ALA A 53 8.35 3.81 -11.28
CA ALA A 53 7.78 4.86 -10.43
C ALA A 53 8.21 4.78 -8.94
N ASN A 54 8.59 3.58 -8.47
CA ASN A 54 9.04 3.33 -7.10
C ASN A 54 10.56 3.43 -6.90
N PHE A 55 11.33 3.81 -7.93
CA PHE A 55 12.80 3.78 -7.89
C PHE A 55 13.38 4.69 -6.80
N GLU A 56 12.88 5.93 -6.68
CA GLU A 56 13.34 6.86 -5.65
C GLU A 56 13.04 6.36 -4.24
N GLN A 57 11.87 5.73 -4.03
CA GLN A 57 11.51 5.13 -2.75
C GLN A 57 12.43 3.94 -2.42
N LYS A 58 12.75 3.12 -3.43
CA LYS A 58 13.70 2.01 -3.28
C LYS A 58 15.10 2.53 -2.97
N ARG A 59 15.55 3.58 -3.64
CA ARG A 59 16.87 4.20 -3.39
C ARG A 59 16.96 4.77 -1.98
N LYS A 60 15.97 5.57 -1.55
CA LYS A 60 15.88 6.08 -0.17
C LYS A 60 15.86 4.97 0.87
N ARG A 61 15.19 3.84 0.58
CA ARG A 61 15.19 2.68 1.47
C ARG A 61 16.59 2.06 1.58
N VAL A 62 17.29 1.88 0.46
CA VAL A 62 18.66 1.34 0.46
C VAL A 62 19.62 2.29 1.18
N GLU A 63 19.55 3.60 0.89
CA GLU A 63 20.33 4.63 1.60
C GLU A 63 20.08 4.57 3.12
N TRP A 64 18.81 4.44 3.54
CA TRP A 64 18.45 4.29 4.95
C TRP A 64 18.98 2.99 5.56
N GLU A 65 18.89 1.85 4.85
CA GLU A 65 19.45 0.56 5.31
C GLU A 65 20.98 0.66 5.48
N GLU A 66 21.69 1.28 4.54
CA GLU A 66 23.13 1.53 4.64
C GLU A 66 23.50 2.44 5.82
N GLU A 67 22.72 3.50 6.07
CA GLU A 67 22.92 4.37 7.23
C GLU A 67 22.70 3.62 8.55
N GLN A 68 21.67 2.77 8.65
CA GLN A 68 21.45 1.94 9.84
C GLN A 68 22.60 0.95 10.05
N ASP A 69 23.11 0.33 8.99
CA ASP A 69 24.25 -0.59 9.07
C ASP A 69 25.55 0.12 9.46
N LYS A 70 25.78 1.35 8.97
CA LYS A 70 26.91 2.19 9.42
C LYS A 70 26.81 2.50 10.91
N LYS A 71 25.65 2.99 11.37
CA LYS A 71 25.42 3.25 12.80
C LYS A 71 25.57 1.99 13.66
N ARG A 72 25.14 0.82 13.17
CA ARG A 72 25.33 -0.45 13.87
C ARG A 72 26.82 -0.80 14.01
N LYS A 73 27.61 -0.67 12.94
CA LYS A 73 29.06 -0.90 12.96
C LYS A 73 29.80 0.08 13.86
N GLU A 74 29.39 1.35 13.85
CA GLU A 74 29.94 2.39 14.74
C GLU A 74 29.65 2.06 16.21
N ALA A 75 28.41 1.69 16.56
CA ALA A 75 28.04 1.26 17.90
C ALA A 75 28.82 0.01 18.34
N GLU A 76 28.97 -0.99 17.46
CA GLU A 76 29.75 -2.20 17.73
C GLU A 76 31.23 -1.88 17.96
N SER A 77 31.81 -0.95 17.19
CA SER A 77 33.20 -0.49 17.38
C SER A 77 33.41 0.29 18.68
N ALA A 78 32.37 0.98 19.16
CA ALA A 78 32.36 1.67 20.45
C ALA A 78 32.08 0.73 21.63
N GLY A 79 31.72 -0.54 21.38
CA GLY A 79 31.32 -1.50 22.40
C GLY A 79 29.91 -1.28 22.98
N GLU A 80 29.08 -0.47 22.29
CA GLU A 80 27.70 -0.19 22.68
C GLU A 80 26.71 -1.07 21.91
N GLU A 81 25.59 -1.42 22.56
CA GLU A 81 24.51 -2.17 21.90
C GLU A 81 23.64 -1.20 21.08
N PHE A 82 23.65 -1.36 19.75
CA PHE A 82 22.94 -0.50 18.79
C PHE A 82 21.46 -0.23 19.16
N ASP A 83 20.75 -1.25 19.64
CA ASP A 83 19.34 -1.12 19.99
C ASP A 83 19.13 -0.22 21.22
N ARG A 84 20.07 -0.20 22.17
CA ARG A 84 20.02 0.71 23.33
C ARG A 84 20.30 2.16 22.93
N VAL A 85 21.33 2.40 22.12
CA VAL A 85 21.65 3.74 21.59
C VAL A 85 20.48 4.31 20.80
N LYS A 86 19.88 3.47 19.95
CA LYS A 86 18.69 3.84 19.18
C LYS A 86 17.49 4.18 20.06
N LEU A 87 17.25 3.43 21.13
CA LEU A 87 16.14 3.71 22.06
C LEU A 87 16.34 5.01 22.84
N LEU A 88 17.59 5.43 23.10
CA LEU A 88 17.90 6.72 23.73
C LEU A 88 17.58 7.92 22.82
N GLU A 89 17.71 7.75 21.50
CA GLU A 89 17.36 8.79 20.52
C GLU A 89 15.83 8.96 20.33
N VAL A 90 15.02 7.94 20.67
CA VAL A 90 13.57 7.97 20.46
C VAL A 90 12.88 8.79 21.56
N GLY A 91 12.31 9.93 21.19
CA GLY A 91 11.49 10.74 22.08
C GLY A 91 10.16 10.07 22.47
N ALA A 92 9.63 10.42 23.64
CA ALA A 92 8.38 9.84 24.17
C ALA A 92 7.19 9.97 23.19
N ASP A 93 7.06 11.11 22.52
CA ASP A 93 6.00 11.36 21.53
C ASP A 93 6.13 10.46 20.28
N GLU A 94 7.37 10.15 19.87
CA GLU A 94 7.65 9.28 18.74
C GLU A 94 7.38 7.82 19.11
N ALA A 95 7.76 7.42 20.33
CA ALA A 95 7.44 6.12 20.89
C ALA A 95 5.92 5.90 20.99
N GLU A 96 5.15 6.89 21.45
CA GLU A 96 3.68 6.78 21.55
C GLU A 96 3.02 6.63 20.17
N LYS A 97 3.47 7.42 19.18
CA LYS A 97 3.01 7.29 17.79
C LYS A 97 3.36 5.92 17.20
N TRP A 98 4.55 5.40 17.49
CA TRP A 98 4.99 4.08 17.06
C TRP A 98 4.16 2.97 17.69
N GLU A 99 3.89 3.05 18.99
CA GLU A 99 3.01 2.11 19.71
C GLU A 99 1.56 2.15 19.21
N ARG A 100 1.04 3.35 18.89
CA ARG A 100 -0.28 3.52 18.28
C ARG A 100 -0.35 2.92 16.86
N LYS A 101 0.75 2.97 16.09
CA LYS A 101 0.86 2.33 14.78
C LYS A 101 0.96 0.79 14.89
N LYS A 102 1.62 0.26 15.92
CA LYS A 102 1.68 -1.20 16.19
C LYS A 102 0.32 -1.78 16.61
N LYS A 103 -0.49 -1.01 17.34
CA LYS A 103 -1.74 -1.50 17.95
C LYS A 103 -2.94 -1.34 17.01
N LYS A 104 -3.18 -2.37 16.20
CA LYS A 104 -4.51 -2.84 15.73
C LYS A 104 -4.38 -4.14 14.90
N LYS A 105 -3.73 -5.15 15.47
CA LYS A 105 -3.79 -6.51 14.91
C LYS A 105 -5.04 -7.18 15.43
N ASN A 106 -6.03 -7.40 14.57
CA ASN A 106 -7.18 -8.26 14.88
C ASN A 106 -7.07 -9.54 14.02
N PRO A 107 -6.17 -10.48 14.36
CA PRO A 107 -6.04 -11.72 13.63
C PRO A 107 -7.35 -12.53 13.72
N ASP A 108 -7.61 -13.35 12.71
CA ASP A 108 -8.70 -14.32 12.74
C ASP A 108 -8.22 -15.55 13.53
N GLN A 109 -8.91 -15.87 14.63
CA GLN A 109 -8.56 -17.00 15.51
C GLN A 109 -9.17 -18.32 15.01
N GLY A 110 -9.91 -18.28 13.90
CA GLY A 110 -10.65 -19.42 13.38
C GLY A 110 -12.11 -19.39 13.82
N PHE A 111 -12.89 -20.28 13.21
CA PHE A 111 -14.31 -20.41 13.50
C PHE A 111 -14.53 -21.19 14.81
N SER A 112 -15.15 -20.54 15.78
CA SER A 112 -15.56 -21.13 17.06
C SER A 112 -17.07 -21.37 17.08
N ASP A 113 -17.85 -20.28 17.03
CA ASP A 113 -19.30 -20.30 16.97
C ASP A 113 -19.85 -19.20 16.04
N TYR A 114 -21.08 -19.38 15.59
CA TYR A 114 -21.78 -18.41 14.76
C TYR A 114 -22.01 -17.08 15.50
N GLU A 115 -22.28 -17.09 16.82
CA GLU A 115 -22.44 -15.86 17.60
C GLU A 115 -21.15 -15.03 17.66
N ALA A 116 -20.01 -15.69 17.87
CA ALA A 116 -18.71 -15.01 17.87
C ALA A 116 -18.39 -14.39 16.50
N ALA A 117 -18.72 -15.11 15.41
CA ALA A 117 -18.52 -14.63 14.04
C ALA A 117 -19.42 -13.43 13.71
N THR A 118 -20.70 -13.48 14.10
CA THR A 118 -21.65 -12.36 13.90
C THR A 118 -21.26 -11.15 14.73
N PHE A 119 -20.84 -11.35 15.99
CA PHE A 119 -20.37 -10.27 16.84
C PHE A 119 -19.12 -9.58 16.26
N ARG A 120 -18.14 -10.35 15.79
CA ARG A 120 -16.94 -9.82 15.10
C ARG A 120 -17.30 -9.02 13.86
N GLN A 121 -18.25 -9.52 13.06
CA GLN A 121 -18.76 -8.81 11.90
C GLN A 121 -19.45 -7.50 12.30
N TYR A 122 -20.30 -7.53 13.33
CA TYR A 122 -21.02 -6.37 13.85
C TYR A 122 -20.06 -5.29 14.35
N GLN A 123 -19.05 -5.66 15.14
CA GLN A 123 -17.99 -4.74 15.60
C GLN A 123 -17.24 -4.09 14.43
N ARG A 124 -17.01 -4.83 13.35
CA ARG A 124 -16.38 -4.27 12.14
C ARG A 124 -17.32 -3.26 11.45
N LEU A 125 -18.59 -3.61 11.28
CA LEU A 125 -19.57 -2.75 10.60
C LEU A 125 -19.83 -1.46 11.38
N THR A 126 -20.06 -1.56 12.69
CA THR A 126 -20.25 -0.39 13.58
C THR A 126 -19.06 0.55 13.58
N LYS A 127 -17.84 0.04 13.46
CA LYS A 127 -16.63 0.86 13.33
C LYS A 127 -16.49 1.53 11.95
N GLU A 128 -17.04 0.92 10.91
CA GLU A 128 -17.01 1.43 9.54
C GLU A 128 -18.09 2.51 9.30
N MET A 129 -19.21 2.41 10.02
CA MET A 129 -20.30 3.40 10.01
C MET A 129 -19.82 4.77 10.50
N LYS A 130 -20.04 5.80 9.68
CA LYS A 130 -19.76 7.20 10.01
C LYS A 130 -21.06 7.99 10.07
N PRO A 131 -21.56 8.31 11.28
CA PRO A 131 -22.77 9.10 11.44
C PRO A 131 -22.59 10.53 10.90
N ASP A 132 -23.62 11.07 10.25
CA ASP A 132 -23.69 12.48 9.90
C ASP A 132 -24.24 13.29 11.08
N MET A 133 -23.34 14.00 11.75
CA MET A 133 -23.67 14.79 12.95
C MET A 133 -24.57 15.99 12.65
N ASN A 134 -24.56 16.53 11.42
CA ASN A 134 -25.39 17.68 11.08
C ASN A 134 -26.84 17.26 10.92
N ASN A 135 -27.08 16.20 10.15
CA ASN A 135 -28.41 15.60 10.02
C ASN A 135 -28.94 15.12 11.38
N TYR A 136 -28.09 14.51 12.21
CA TYR A 136 -28.45 14.11 13.58
C TYR A 136 -28.95 15.30 14.42
N LYS A 137 -28.25 16.45 14.39
CA LYS A 137 -28.67 17.66 15.12
C LYS A 137 -30.00 18.21 14.60
N GLN A 138 -30.18 18.25 13.27
CA GLN A 138 -31.44 18.71 12.66
C GLN A 138 -32.62 17.81 13.04
N GLN A 139 -32.42 16.49 13.06
CA GLN A 139 -33.45 15.54 13.50
C GLN A 139 -33.76 15.70 14.99
N ARG A 140 -32.74 15.90 15.82
CA ARG A 140 -32.91 16.16 17.25
C ARG A 140 -33.72 17.42 17.52
N GLU A 141 -33.45 18.50 16.79
CA GLU A 141 -34.21 19.76 16.93
C GLU A 141 -35.66 19.59 16.48
N LYS A 142 -35.91 18.86 15.39
CA LYS A 142 -37.27 18.60 14.88
C LYS A 142 -38.11 17.71 15.80
N ALA A 143 -37.49 16.68 16.38
CA ALA A 143 -38.18 15.72 17.24
C ALA A 143 -38.24 16.17 18.71
N GLY A 144 -37.41 17.14 19.12
CA GLY A 144 -37.45 17.71 20.47
C GLY A 144 -37.30 16.65 21.57
N GLU A 145 -38.30 16.57 22.45
CA GLU A 145 -38.35 15.60 23.56
C GLU A 145 -38.62 14.16 23.08
N GLU A 146 -39.36 13.99 21.97
CA GLU A 146 -39.67 12.68 21.39
C GLU A 146 -38.45 12.00 20.75
N PHE A 147 -37.35 12.75 20.57
CA PHE A 147 -36.10 12.22 20.03
C PHE A 147 -35.51 11.10 20.91
N TYR A 148 -35.66 11.21 22.23
CA TYR A 148 -35.23 10.18 23.18
C TYR A 148 -36.42 9.27 23.51
N ALA A 149 -36.85 8.52 22.49
CA ALA A 149 -38.00 7.64 22.60
C ALA A 149 -37.81 6.58 23.70
N THR A 150 -38.77 6.52 24.61
CA THR A 150 -38.99 5.40 25.53
C THR A 150 -40.00 4.41 24.94
N ARG A 151 -40.23 3.27 25.60
CA ARG A 151 -41.14 2.21 25.14
C ARG A 151 -42.55 2.73 24.79
N ASP A 152 -43.02 3.76 25.50
CA ASP A 152 -44.39 4.26 25.40
C ASP A 152 -44.54 5.47 24.45
N THR A 153 -43.47 5.82 23.71
CA THR A 153 -43.48 6.94 22.76
C THR A 153 -44.29 6.58 21.51
N LEU A 154 -45.30 7.38 21.18
CA LEU A 154 -46.18 7.15 20.03
C LEU A 154 -45.57 7.76 18.76
N GLY A 155 -45.73 7.10 17.60
CA GLY A 155 -45.40 7.70 16.29
C GLY A 155 -44.08 7.29 15.64
N LEU A 156 -43.24 6.45 16.26
CA LEU A 156 -41.96 5.99 15.68
C LEU A 156 -42.12 5.32 14.29
N ASN A 157 -43.25 4.65 14.05
CA ASN A 157 -43.49 3.92 12.81
C ASN A 157 -43.92 4.79 11.61
N GLN A 158 -44.11 6.10 11.82
CA GLN A 158 -44.53 7.02 10.75
C GLN A 158 -43.36 7.63 9.97
N TRP A 159 -42.12 7.38 10.41
CA TRP A 159 -40.93 7.91 9.78
C TRP A 159 -40.70 7.28 8.40
N LYS A 160 -40.52 8.13 7.39
CA LYS A 160 -40.12 7.72 6.03
C LYS A 160 -38.73 8.25 5.74
N ASP A 161 -37.80 7.32 5.54
CA ASP A 161 -36.43 7.67 5.16
C ASP A 161 -36.35 8.25 3.75
N LYS A 162 -35.40 9.16 3.55
CA LYS A 162 -35.07 9.67 2.23
C LYS A 162 -34.48 8.53 1.38
N PRO A 163 -34.72 8.53 0.06
CA PRO A 163 -34.19 7.50 -0.84
C PRO A 163 -32.66 7.39 -0.77
N GLU A 164 -31.96 8.52 -0.64
CA GLU A 164 -30.49 8.56 -0.50
C GLU A 164 -29.94 7.69 0.65
N TYR A 165 -30.66 7.61 1.78
CA TYR A 165 -30.25 6.79 2.92
C TYR A 165 -30.50 5.31 2.68
N VAL A 166 -31.57 4.99 1.95
CA VAL A 166 -31.88 3.62 1.51
C VAL A 166 -30.79 3.14 0.55
N ASP A 167 -30.37 3.97 -0.41
CA ASP A 167 -29.31 3.65 -1.36
C ASP A 167 -27.99 3.37 -0.62
N ARG A 168 -27.62 4.19 0.37
CA ARG A 168 -26.42 3.95 1.20
C ARG A 168 -26.50 2.63 1.97
N MET A 169 -27.68 2.26 2.49
CA MET A 169 -27.89 0.98 3.16
C MET A 169 -27.73 -0.19 2.17
N VAL A 170 -28.29 -0.07 0.97
CA VAL A 170 -28.18 -1.07 -0.10
C VAL A 170 -26.71 -1.26 -0.49
N ASP A 171 -25.96 -0.18 -0.69
CA ASP A 171 -24.51 -0.24 -0.97
C ASP A 171 -23.73 -1.00 0.11
N ASP A 172 -24.05 -0.76 1.39
CA ASP A 172 -23.38 -1.44 2.50
C ASP A 172 -23.75 -2.93 2.58
N LEU A 173 -25.00 -3.29 2.27
CA LEU A 173 -25.43 -4.68 2.13
C LEU A 173 -24.72 -5.38 0.98
N GLU A 174 -24.59 -4.74 -0.17
CA GLU A 174 -23.82 -5.29 -1.29
C GLU A 174 -22.35 -5.51 -0.94
N LYS A 175 -21.72 -4.55 -0.24
CA LYS A 175 -20.34 -4.71 0.26
C LYS A 175 -20.23 -5.89 1.21
N GLN A 176 -21.23 -6.11 2.06
CA GLN A 176 -21.28 -7.27 2.95
C GLN A 176 -21.41 -8.58 2.17
N ILE A 177 -22.26 -8.65 1.15
CA ILE A 177 -22.43 -9.82 0.28
C ILE A 177 -21.10 -10.12 -0.44
N LYS A 178 -20.50 -9.12 -1.08
CA LYS A 178 -19.19 -9.22 -1.76
C LYS A 178 -18.07 -9.70 -0.82
N LYS A 179 -18.09 -9.28 0.46
CA LYS A 179 -17.14 -9.77 1.48
C LYS A 179 -17.42 -11.24 1.85
N ARG A 180 -18.70 -11.64 1.97
CA ARG A 180 -19.11 -13.01 2.29
C ARG A 180 -18.73 -14.00 1.18
N GLU A 181 -18.92 -13.64 -0.08
CA GLU A 181 -18.52 -14.46 -1.24
C GLU A 181 -17.02 -14.78 -1.22
N LYS A 182 -16.19 -13.83 -0.79
CA LYS A 182 -14.73 -13.96 -0.71
C LYS A 182 -14.24 -14.69 0.55
N TYR A 183 -15.13 -15.19 1.41
CA TYR A 183 -14.77 -15.89 2.65
C TYR A 183 -13.97 -17.16 2.38
N SER A 184 -14.41 -17.96 1.40
CA SER A 184 -13.68 -19.16 0.95
C SER A 184 -12.85 -18.84 -0.28
N ARG A 185 -11.52 -18.72 -0.11
CA ARG A 185 -10.61 -18.48 -1.23
C ARG A 185 -10.22 -19.79 -1.90
N ARG A 186 -10.32 -19.85 -3.23
CA ARG A 186 -9.82 -20.99 -4.02
C ARG A 186 -8.30 -21.04 -3.91
N ARG A 187 -7.76 -22.19 -3.51
CA ARG A 187 -6.31 -22.45 -3.56
C ARG A 187 -5.90 -22.66 -5.03
N THR A 188 -4.74 -22.16 -5.42
CA THR A 188 -4.17 -22.38 -6.75
C THR A 188 -4.05 -23.88 -7.01
N PHE A 189 -4.37 -24.30 -8.24
CA PHE A 189 -4.12 -25.66 -8.66
C PHE A 189 -2.63 -25.81 -8.93
N ASP A 190 -2.06 -26.92 -8.48
CA ASP A 190 -0.68 -27.29 -8.72
C ASP A 190 -0.70 -28.40 -9.78
N GLU A 191 -0.09 -28.14 -10.93
CA GLU A 191 -0.11 -29.07 -12.08
C GLU A 191 0.86 -30.23 -11.90
N ASP A 192 1.88 -30.05 -11.06
CA ASP A 192 2.92 -31.05 -10.80
C ASP A 192 2.57 -31.99 -9.62
N ALA A 193 1.44 -31.77 -8.95
CA ALA A 193 1.01 -32.58 -7.83
C ALA A 193 0.43 -33.93 -8.29
N ASP A 194 0.81 -35.02 -7.62
CA ASP A 194 0.29 -36.36 -7.90
C ASP A 194 -1.24 -36.40 -7.79
N ILE A 195 -1.89 -36.84 -8.86
CA ILE A 195 -3.35 -36.84 -8.98
C ILE A 195 -3.89 -38.15 -8.38
N ASP A 196 -4.44 -38.06 -7.18
CA ASP A 196 -5.07 -39.19 -6.46
C ASP A 196 -6.58 -39.36 -6.75
N TYR A 197 -7.13 -38.62 -7.73
CA TYR A 197 -8.57 -38.52 -7.97
C TYR A 197 -8.95 -38.61 -9.45
N ILE A 198 -10.15 -39.14 -9.71
CA ILE A 198 -10.71 -39.25 -11.08
C ILE A 198 -11.65 -38.08 -11.41
N ASN A 199 -12.36 -37.53 -10.40
CA ASN A 199 -13.32 -36.42 -10.60
C ASN A 199 -13.20 -35.36 -9.49
N GLU A 200 -13.79 -34.17 -9.70
CA GLU A 200 -13.67 -33.04 -8.75
C GLU A 200 -14.30 -33.35 -7.37
N ARG A 201 -15.38 -34.15 -7.34
CA ARG A 201 -16.04 -34.56 -6.09
C ARG A 201 -15.14 -35.49 -5.27
N ASN A 202 -14.46 -36.40 -5.96
CA ASN A 202 -13.47 -37.30 -5.39
C ASN A 202 -12.25 -36.50 -4.87
N MET A 203 -11.73 -35.54 -5.64
CA MET A 203 -10.68 -34.63 -5.18
C MET A 203 -11.06 -33.93 -3.85
N LYS A 204 -12.28 -33.38 -3.75
CA LYS A 204 -12.76 -32.71 -2.53
C LYS A 204 -12.91 -33.69 -1.37
N PHE A 205 -13.29 -34.94 -1.66
CA PHE A 205 -13.40 -36.00 -0.67
C PHE A 205 -12.02 -36.46 -0.17
N ASN A 206 -11.06 -36.73 -1.06
CA ASN A 206 -9.67 -37.04 -0.71
C ASN A 206 -9.05 -35.90 0.11
N LYS A 207 -9.24 -34.63 -0.30
CA LYS A 207 -8.83 -33.46 0.49
C LYS A 207 -9.48 -33.38 1.86
N LYS A 208 -10.70 -33.91 2.03
CA LYS A 208 -11.35 -34.01 3.34
C LYS A 208 -10.67 -35.10 4.16
N LEU A 209 -10.43 -36.29 3.59
CA LEU A 209 -9.73 -37.38 4.26
C LEU A 209 -8.33 -36.95 4.71
N GLU A 210 -7.56 -36.29 3.86
CA GLU A 210 -6.20 -35.84 4.18
C GLU A 210 -6.18 -34.87 5.38
N ARG A 211 -7.20 -34.01 5.53
CA ARG A 211 -7.30 -33.08 6.68
C ARG A 211 -7.55 -33.79 8.02
N PHE A 212 -8.27 -34.91 8.01
CA PHE A 212 -8.62 -35.64 9.23
C PHE A 212 -7.65 -36.78 9.55
N TYR A 213 -7.22 -37.51 8.52
CA TYR A 213 -6.44 -38.74 8.66
C TYR A 213 -4.97 -38.57 8.28
N GLY A 214 -4.59 -37.55 7.51
CA GLY A 214 -3.22 -37.37 7.03
C GLY A 214 -2.19 -37.28 8.15
N THR A 215 -2.56 -36.76 9.33
CA THR A 215 -1.67 -36.75 10.51
C THR A 215 -1.41 -38.15 11.07
N TYR A 216 -2.36 -39.07 10.93
CA TYR A 216 -2.28 -40.44 11.44
C TYR A 216 -1.73 -41.42 10.39
N THR A 217 -1.95 -41.15 9.11
CA THR A 217 -1.53 -42.02 7.99
C THR A 217 -0.21 -41.58 7.34
N ALA A 218 0.50 -40.61 7.93
CA ALA A 218 1.75 -40.07 7.38
C ALA A 218 2.82 -41.17 7.18
N GLU A 219 2.95 -42.10 8.13
CA GLU A 219 3.90 -43.20 8.04
C GLU A 219 3.55 -44.18 6.90
N ILE A 220 2.27 -44.53 6.78
CA ILE A 220 1.78 -45.40 5.68
C ILE A 220 2.05 -44.76 4.32
N LYS A 221 1.82 -43.45 4.20
CA LYS A 221 2.08 -42.69 2.97
C LYS A 221 3.56 -42.70 2.61
N GLN A 222 4.44 -42.46 3.58
CA GLN A 222 5.89 -42.54 3.34
C GLN A 222 6.35 -43.95 2.96
N ASN A 223 5.78 -45.00 3.56
CA ASN A 223 6.13 -46.37 3.22
C ASN A 223 5.69 -46.72 1.78
N LEU A 224 4.54 -46.22 1.33
CA LEU A 224 4.09 -46.33 -0.06
C LEU A 224 5.05 -45.61 -1.03
N GLU A 225 5.44 -44.37 -0.70
CA GLU A 225 6.41 -43.59 -1.49
C GLU A 225 7.80 -44.25 -1.53
N ARG A 226 8.18 -45.01 -0.49
CA ARG A 226 9.42 -45.80 -0.42
C ARG A 226 9.32 -47.19 -1.07
N GLY A 227 8.21 -47.51 -1.73
CA GLY A 227 8.05 -48.79 -2.43
C GLY A 227 7.63 -49.94 -1.54
N THR A 228 6.85 -49.69 -0.48
CA THR A 228 6.29 -50.68 0.45
C THR A 228 7.31 -51.51 1.23
N ALA A 229 8.58 -51.10 1.21
CA ALA A 229 9.60 -51.65 2.09
C ALA A 229 9.36 -51.14 3.52
N VAL A 230 9.18 -52.07 4.45
CA VAL A 230 9.21 -51.81 5.90
C VAL A 230 10.66 -51.59 6.33
#